data_AF-A0A2E4PR01-F1
#
_entry.id   AF-A0A2E4PR01-F1
#
_cell.length_a   1.000
_cell.length_b   1.000
_cell.length_c   1.000
_cell.angle_alpha   90.00
_cell.angle_beta   90.00
_cell.angle_gamma   90.00
#
_symmetry.space_group_name_H-M   'P 1'
#
loop_
_entity.id
_entity.type
_entity.pdbx_description
1 polymer ?
#
loop_
_entity_poly.entity_id
_entity_poly.type
_entity_poly.pdbx_seq_one_letter_code
_entity_poly.pdbx_strand_id
1 'polypeptide(L)'
;MKYDFLEGLSGKWWVWLIAVIIGAWAALFVADYYQSWKIAQPRQARYLEAVAEYAKYEAEQTALEARYAADFDGGETPQETWDLFVAALKTGDTDQAAKYYIVEQQERMKEAWAGVKERNTLNIHLNDYEKIIGGDMYPDGERFEFYTDDIDGGPGFVYMLVKNPLTGVWKIEDL
;
A
#
# COMPACT_ATOMS: atom_id res chain seq x y z
N MET A 1 -42.42 -50.36 -45.89
CA MET A 1 -41.53 -49.92 -46.97
C MET A 1 -40.74 -48.72 -46.44
N LYS A 2 -39.54 -48.94 -45.91
CA LYS A 2 -38.68 -47.85 -45.44
C LYS A 2 -37.96 -47.31 -46.68
N TYR A 3 -38.49 -46.25 -47.28
CA TYR A 3 -37.69 -45.46 -48.21
C TYR A 3 -36.57 -44.85 -47.38
N ASP A 4 -35.35 -45.30 -47.60
CA ASP A 4 -34.19 -44.70 -46.97
C ASP A 4 -33.97 -43.35 -47.66
N PHE A 5 -34.50 -42.29 -47.04
CA PHE A 5 -34.52 -40.93 -47.58
C PHE A 5 -33.14 -40.47 -48.06
N LEU A 6 -32.08 -41.00 -47.45
CA LEU A 6 -30.69 -40.73 -47.79
C LEU A 6 -30.23 -41.38 -49.10
N GLU A 7 -30.75 -42.57 -49.45
CA GLU A 7 -30.40 -43.25 -50.71
C GLU A 7 -30.94 -42.52 -51.94
N GLY A 8 -32.10 -41.86 -51.82
CA GLY A 8 -32.67 -41.04 -52.90
C GLY A 8 -31.99 -39.67 -53.08
N LEU A 9 -31.22 -39.22 -52.08
CA LEU A 9 -30.53 -37.94 -52.07
C LEU A 9 -29.06 -38.05 -52.49
N SER A 10 -28.37 -39.12 -52.09
CA SER A 10 -26.93 -39.31 -52.33
C SER A 10 -26.54 -39.40 -53.80
N GLY A 11 -27.47 -39.79 -54.68
CA GLY A 11 -27.28 -39.80 -56.14
C GLY A 11 -27.37 -38.44 -56.82
N LYS A 12 -27.73 -37.36 -56.09
CA LYS A 12 -27.88 -36.01 -56.66
C LYS A 12 -26.65 -35.16 -56.38
N TRP A 13 -26.01 -34.65 -57.43
CA TRP A 13 -24.77 -33.85 -57.34
C TRP A 13 -24.89 -32.60 -56.45
N TRP A 14 -26.08 -31.99 -56.36
CA TRP A 14 -26.32 -30.79 -55.54
C TRP A 14 -26.26 -31.06 -54.03
N VAL A 15 -26.49 -32.30 -53.58
CA VAL A 15 -26.39 -32.67 -52.15
C VAL A 15 -24.95 -32.56 -51.67
N TRP A 16 -23.99 -32.97 -52.51
CA TRP A 16 -22.56 -32.82 -52.21
C TRP A 16 -22.13 -31.35 -52.18
N LEU A 17 -22.69 -30.51 -53.06
CA LEU A 17 -22.44 -29.08 -53.06
C LEU A 17 -22.93 -28.41 -51.76
N ILE A 18 -24.12 -28.76 -51.29
CA ILE A 18 -24.65 -28.27 -50.00
C ILE A 18 -23.79 -28.78 -48.84
N ALA A 19 -23.38 -30.05 -48.85
CA ALA A 19 -22.53 -30.61 -47.80
C ALA A 19 -21.17 -29.88 -47.71
N VAL A 20 -20.57 -29.51 -48.85
CA VAL A 20 -19.32 -28.72 -48.89
C VAL A 20 -19.54 -27.32 -48.31
N ILE A 21 -20.65 -26.66 -48.65
CA ILE A 21 -20.97 -25.32 -48.12
C ILE A 21 -21.16 -25.38 -46.60
N ILE A 22 -21.93 -26.35 -46.10
CA ILE A 22 -22.15 -26.54 -44.66
C ILE A 22 -20.83 -26.87 -43.95
N GLY A 23 -20.00 -27.74 -44.54
CA GLY A 23 -18.69 -28.08 -43.99
C GLY A 23 -17.74 -26.88 -43.92
N ALA A 24 -17.70 -26.06 -44.98
CA ALA A 24 -16.93 -24.82 -44.99
C ALA A 24 -17.43 -23.83 -43.93
N TRP A 25 -18.75 -23.68 -43.80
CA TRP A 25 -19.36 -22.80 -42.80
C TRP A 25 -19.06 -23.27 -41.36
N ALA A 26 -19.18 -24.57 -41.10
CA ALA A 26 -18.84 -25.15 -39.80
C ALA A 26 -17.34 -24.97 -39.47
N ALA A 27 -16.46 -25.12 -40.46
CA ALA A 27 -15.03 -24.88 -40.27
C ALA A 27 -14.73 -23.42 -39.91
N LEU A 28 -15.40 -22.46 -40.56
CA LEU A 28 -15.29 -21.04 -40.23
C LEU A 28 -15.79 -20.75 -38.81
N PHE A 29 -16.94 -21.32 -38.42
CA PHE A 29 -17.49 -21.16 -37.07
C PHE A 29 -16.55 -21.72 -35.99
N VAL A 30 -16.00 -22.91 -36.19
CA VAL A 30 -15.03 -23.51 -35.25
C VAL A 30 -13.75 -22.68 -35.16
N ALA A 31 -13.25 -22.15 -36.28
CA ALA A 31 -12.08 -21.30 -36.30
C ALA A 31 -12.31 -19.98 -35.53
N ASP A 32 -13.47 -19.33 -35.74
CA ASP A 32 -13.85 -18.11 -35.02
C ASP A 32 -14.03 -18.35 -33.52
N TYR A 33 -14.70 -19.45 -33.14
CA TYR A 33 -14.82 -19.87 -31.74
C TYR A 33 -13.45 -20.14 -31.09
N TYR A 34 -12.55 -20.82 -31.80
CA TYR A 34 -11.20 -21.09 -31.29
C TYR A 34 -10.38 -19.80 -31.12
N GLN A 35 -10.42 -18.89 -32.10
CA GLN A 35 -9.70 -17.63 -32.03
C GLN A 35 -10.25 -16.73 -30.92
N SER A 36 -11.57 -16.59 -30.81
CA SER A 36 -12.21 -15.82 -29.73
C SER A 36 -11.87 -16.39 -28.35
N TRP A 37 -11.90 -17.71 -28.17
CA TRP A 37 -11.49 -18.35 -26.91
C TRP A 37 -10.02 -18.10 -26.57
N LYS A 38 -9.12 -18.25 -27.56
CA LYS A 38 -7.67 -17.99 -27.39
C LYS A 38 -7.39 -16.53 -27.06
N ILE A 39 -8.16 -15.59 -27.60
CA ILE A 39 -8.04 -14.16 -27.30
C ILE A 39 -8.68 -13.82 -25.93
N ALA A 40 -9.73 -14.53 -25.52
CA ALA A 40 -10.42 -14.28 -24.24
C ALA A 40 -9.62 -14.78 -23.03
N GLN A 41 -8.92 -15.92 -23.14
CA GLN A 41 -8.10 -16.46 -22.04
C GLN A 41 -7.11 -15.45 -21.41
N PRO A 42 -6.24 -14.76 -22.18
CA PRO A 42 -5.30 -13.82 -21.59
C PRO A 42 -5.99 -12.58 -21.00
N ARG A 43 -7.15 -12.18 -21.51
CA ARG A 43 -7.93 -11.07 -20.91
C ARG A 43 -8.51 -11.47 -19.57
N GLN A 44 -9.05 -12.68 -19.46
CA GLN A 44 -9.58 -13.21 -18.21
C GLN A 44 -8.48 -13.31 -17.15
N ALA A 45 -7.30 -13.82 -17.52
CA ALA A 45 -6.15 -13.91 -16.62
C ALA A 45 -5.72 -12.53 -16.09
N ARG A 46 -5.52 -11.54 -16.99
CA ARG A 46 -5.17 -10.16 -16.60
C ARG A 46 -6.23 -9.49 -15.74
N TYR A 47 -7.51 -9.76 -16.02
CA TYR A 47 -8.61 -9.25 -15.20
C TYR A 47 -8.56 -9.84 -13.79
N LEU A 48 -8.37 -11.16 -13.65
CA LEU A 48 -8.26 -11.82 -12.35
C LEU A 48 -7.03 -11.36 -11.57
N GLU A 49 -5.89 -11.13 -12.24
CA GLU A 49 -4.69 -10.54 -11.64
C GLU A 49 -4.98 -9.13 -11.12
N ALA A 50 -5.60 -8.26 -11.93
CA ALA A 50 -5.95 -6.90 -11.52
C ALA A 50 -6.95 -6.87 -10.34
N VAL A 51 -7.95 -7.76 -10.34
CA VAL A 51 -8.89 -7.91 -9.23
C VAL A 51 -8.17 -8.37 -7.96
N ALA A 52 -7.23 -9.32 -8.08
CA ALA A 52 -6.46 -9.81 -6.94
C ALA A 52 -5.50 -8.73 -6.39
N GLU A 53 -4.88 -7.94 -7.25
CA GLU A 53 -4.03 -6.80 -6.87
C GLU A 53 -4.85 -5.72 -6.16
N TYR A 54 -6.01 -5.35 -6.71
CA TYR A 54 -6.93 -4.40 -6.09
C TYR A 54 -7.40 -4.87 -4.71
N ALA A 55 -7.78 -6.14 -4.57
CA ALA A 55 -8.20 -6.70 -3.30
C ALA A 55 -7.07 -6.69 -2.24
N LYS A 56 -5.82 -6.90 -2.66
CA LYS A 56 -4.66 -6.77 -1.76
C LYS A 56 -4.48 -5.33 -1.30
N TYR A 57 -4.52 -4.38 -2.23
CA TYR A 57 -4.41 -2.96 -1.92
C TYR A 57 -5.51 -2.51 -0.94
N GLU A 58 -6.76 -2.90 -1.18
CA GLU A 58 -7.89 -2.59 -0.28
C GLU A 58 -7.69 -3.19 1.12
N ALA A 59 -7.21 -4.44 1.20
CA ALA A 59 -6.90 -5.09 2.48
C ALA A 59 -5.75 -4.39 3.23
N GLU A 60 -4.70 -3.96 2.53
CA GLU A 60 -3.58 -3.20 3.10
C GLU A 60 -4.04 -1.84 3.63
N GLN A 61 -4.85 -1.10 2.88
CA GLN A 61 -5.43 0.18 3.32
C GLN A 61 -6.31 0.00 4.56
N THR A 62 -7.20 -1.00 4.54
CA THR A 62 -8.07 -1.30 5.69
C THR A 62 -7.26 -1.68 6.93
N ALA A 63 -6.19 -2.46 6.77
CA ALA A 63 -5.30 -2.82 7.87
C ALA A 63 -4.55 -1.60 8.41
N LEU A 64 -4.09 -0.71 7.53
CA LEU A 64 -3.41 0.53 7.91
C LEU A 64 -4.37 1.46 8.68
N GLU A 65 -5.58 1.67 8.18
CA GLU A 65 -6.62 2.46 8.83
C GLU A 65 -6.95 1.90 10.23
N ALA A 66 -7.09 0.58 10.36
CA ALA A 66 -7.32 -0.07 11.65
C ALA A 66 -6.16 0.15 12.63
N ARG A 67 -4.91 0.16 12.15
CA ARG A 67 -3.74 0.48 12.99
C ARG A 67 -3.77 1.94 13.42
N TYR A 68 -4.08 2.87 12.53
CA TYR A 68 -4.24 4.29 12.88
C TYR A 68 -5.36 4.53 13.90
N ALA A 69 -6.49 3.82 13.77
CA ALA A 69 -7.61 3.91 14.70
C ALA A 69 -7.29 3.34 16.09
N ALA A 70 -6.36 2.39 16.15
CA ALA A 70 -5.89 1.78 17.40
C ALA A 70 -4.65 2.48 17.99
N ASP A 71 -4.08 3.47 17.29
CA ASP A 71 -2.86 4.17 17.69
C ASP A 71 -3.18 5.41 18.52
N PHE A 72 -3.08 5.23 19.84
CA PHE A 72 -3.21 6.27 20.85
C PHE A 72 -1.86 6.67 21.45
N ASP A 73 -0.74 6.19 20.91
CA ASP A 73 0.59 6.52 21.41
C ASP A 73 0.98 7.94 20.95
N GLY A 74 0.92 8.91 21.84
CA GLY A 74 1.24 10.30 21.53
C GLY A 74 0.57 11.25 22.52
N GLY A 75 0.94 12.52 22.44
CA GLY A 75 0.32 13.60 23.21
C GLY A 75 -0.84 14.25 22.49
N GLU A 76 -1.62 15.03 23.24
CA GLU A 76 -2.68 15.91 22.73
C GLU A 76 -2.10 17.11 21.98
N THR A 77 -0.81 17.41 22.20
CA THR A 77 -0.06 18.50 21.56
C THR A 77 1.23 17.99 20.93
N PRO A 78 1.79 18.70 19.92
CA PRO A 78 3.09 18.35 19.34
C PRO A 78 4.21 18.27 20.38
N GLN A 79 4.22 19.21 21.34
CA GLN A 79 5.22 19.28 22.40
C GLN A 79 5.14 18.07 23.33
N GLU A 80 3.93 17.66 23.71
CA GLU A 80 3.74 16.49 24.57
C GLU A 80 4.21 15.20 23.89
N THR A 81 3.91 15.00 22.59
CA THR A 81 4.47 13.86 21.84
C THR A 81 5.99 13.89 21.81
N TRP A 82 6.58 15.06 21.58
CA TRP A 82 8.03 15.20 21.55
C TRP A 82 8.67 14.86 22.91
N ASP A 83 8.10 15.37 24.00
CA ASP A 83 8.59 15.12 25.35
C ASP A 83 8.49 13.63 25.70
N LEU A 84 7.40 12.96 25.32
CA LEU A 84 7.21 11.53 25.47
C LEU A 84 8.26 10.72 24.68
N PHE A 85 8.55 11.13 23.45
CA PHE A 85 9.59 10.54 22.61
C PHE A 85 10.98 10.67 23.24
N VAL A 86 11.37 11.88 23.62
CA VAL A 86 12.66 12.14 24.28
C VAL A 86 12.76 11.39 25.60
N ALA A 87 11.69 11.33 26.40
CA ALA A 87 11.66 10.59 27.65
C ALA A 87 11.88 9.07 27.43
N ALA A 88 11.23 8.48 26.42
CA ALA A 88 11.42 7.09 26.07
C ALA A 88 12.86 6.79 25.62
N LEU A 89 13.47 7.68 24.82
CA LEU A 89 14.88 7.56 24.46
C LEU A 89 15.79 7.69 25.69
N LYS A 90 15.53 8.61 26.62
CA LYS A 90 16.34 8.77 27.85
C LYS A 90 16.32 7.53 28.75
N THR A 91 15.21 6.80 28.79
CA THR A 91 15.10 5.55 29.54
C THR A 91 15.61 4.34 28.75
N GLY A 92 16.01 4.52 27.49
CA GLY A 92 16.45 3.46 26.60
C GLY A 92 15.31 2.56 26.10
N ASP A 93 14.06 3.01 26.21
CA ASP A 93 12.87 2.34 25.70
C ASP A 93 12.65 2.68 24.21
N THR A 94 13.46 2.04 23.37
CA THR A 94 13.47 2.22 21.92
C THR A 94 12.16 1.76 21.26
N ASP A 95 11.47 0.80 21.87
CA ASP A 95 10.20 0.29 21.39
C ASP A 95 9.10 1.33 21.61
N GLN A 96 9.04 1.94 22.79
CA GLN A 96 8.09 3.02 23.05
C GLN A 96 8.42 4.28 22.23
N ALA A 97 9.70 4.62 22.07
CA ALA A 97 10.10 5.75 21.23
C ALA A 97 9.65 5.59 19.77
N ALA A 98 9.76 4.39 19.22
CA ALA A 98 9.32 4.08 17.86
C ALA A 98 7.82 4.25 17.67
N LYS A 99 7.00 3.97 18.69
CA LYS A 99 5.55 4.12 18.61
C LYS A 99 5.09 5.55 18.45
N TYR A 100 5.86 6.55 18.86
CA TYR A 100 5.46 7.96 18.67
C TYR A 100 5.55 8.42 17.21
N TYR A 101 6.10 7.61 16.32
CA TYR A 101 6.07 7.87 14.87
C TYR A 101 4.74 7.44 14.25
N ILE A 102 4.46 7.97 13.06
CA ILE A 102 3.36 7.48 12.21
C ILE A 102 3.48 5.97 11.97
N VAL A 103 2.33 5.30 11.80
CA VAL A 103 2.17 3.84 11.80
C VAL A 103 3.10 3.13 10.79
N GLU A 104 3.30 3.74 9.62
CA GLU A 104 4.15 3.24 8.54
C GLU A 104 5.63 3.24 8.90
N GLN A 105 6.04 4.09 9.84
CA GLN A 105 7.43 4.27 10.23
C GLN A 105 7.81 3.55 11.52
N GLN A 106 6.85 3.14 12.35
CA GLN A 106 7.10 2.54 13.66
C GLN A 106 8.08 1.35 13.58
N GLU A 107 7.89 0.41 12.65
CA GLU A 107 8.79 -0.74 12.52
C GLU A 107 10.21 -0.33 12.09
N ARG A 108 10.32 0.56 11.09
CA ARG A 108 11.60 1.09 10.63
C ARG A 108 12.35 1.81 11.76
N MET A 109 11.64 2.61 12.54
CA MET A 109 12.20 3.34 13.68
C MET A 109 12.59 2.41 14.81
N LYS A 110 11.80 1.38 15.10
CA LYS A 110 12.15 0.36 16.09
C LYS A 110 13.49 -0.30 15.78
N GLU A 111 13.70 -0.70 14.53
CA GLU A 111 14.97 -1.27 14.07
C GLU A 111 16.12 -0.26 14.15
N ALA A 112 15.88 0.98 13.71
CA ALA A 112 16.88 2.05 13.77
C ALA A 112 17.33 2.31 15.23
N TRP A 113 16.37 2.44 16.14
CA TRP A 113 16.64 2.69 17.56
C TRP A 113 17.28 1.49 18.26
N ALA A 114 16.91 0.26 17.91
CA ALA A 114 17.60 -0.94 18.38
C ALA A 114 19.09 -0.90 18.00
N GLY A 115 19.41 -0.55 16.76
CA GLY A 115 20.80 -0.39 16.31
C GLY A 115 21.55 0.74 17.05
N VAL A 116 20.88 1.87 17.34
CA VAL A 116 21.47 2.98 18.11
C VAL A 116 21.77 2.55 19.56
N LYS A 117 20.86 1.77 20.17
CA LYS A 117 21.02 1.24 21.52
C LYS A 117 22.18 0.24 21.60
N GLU A 118 22.29 -0.68 20.65
CA GLU A 118 23.39 -1.65 20.56
C GLU A 118 24.77 -0.98 20.46
N ARG A 119 24.85 0.14 19.73
CA ARG A 119 26.08 0.92 19.58
C ARG A 119 26.38 1.86 20.76
N ASN A 120 25.48 1.93 21.76
CA ASN A 120 25.56 2.86 22.88
C ASN A 120 25.71 4.34 22.43
N THR A 121 25.09 4.69 21.31
CA THR A 121 25.18 6.02 20.68
C THR A 121 23.97 6.92 20.96
N LEU A 122 23.06 6.47 21.82
CA LEU A 122 21.79 7.16 22.11
C LEU A 122 21.98 8.59 22.64
N ASN A 123 23.00 8.79 23.49
CA ASN A 123 23.31 10.11 24.07
C ASN A 123 23.75 11.14 23.03
N ILE A 124 24.26 10.70 21.87
CA ILE A 124 24.65 11.62 20.79
C ILE A 124 23.38 12.26 20.21
N HIS A 125 22.34 11.46 19.99
CA HIS A 125 21.07 11.93 19.45
C HIS A 125 20.26 12.78 20.45
N LEU A 126 20.29 12.42 21.73
CA LEU A 126 19.55 13.14 22.78
C LEU A 126 19.97 14.61 22.91
N ASN A 127 21.27 14.90 22.75
CA ASN A 127 21.77 16.28 22.82
C ASN A 127 21.19 17.17 21.73
N ASP A 128 20.83 16.63 20.58
CA ASP A 128 20.25 17.41 19.48
C ASP A 128 18.74 17.58 19.65
N TYR A 129 18.05 16.56 20.17
CA TYR A 129 16.61 16.62 20.44
C TYR A 129 16.22 17.59 21.57
N GLU A 130 17.17 17.95 22.44
CA GLU A 130 16.98 18.96 23.48
C GLU A 130 17.19 20.40 23.00
N LYS A 131 17.69 20.60 21.77
CA LYS A 131 17.98 21.94 21.20
C LYS A 131 16.83 22.56 20.42
N ILE A 132 15.59 22.12 20.67
CA ILE A 132 14.42 22.77 20.06
C ILE A 132 14.32 24.21 20.56
N ILE A 133 14.30 25.15 19.63
CA ILE A 133 14.18 26.59 19.91
C ILE A 133 12.76 27.13 19.72
N GLY A 134 11.91 26.36 19.04
CA GLY A 134 10.53 26.73 18.78
C GLY A 134 9.91 25.85 17.71
N GLY A 135 8.74 26.26 17.23
CA GLY A 135 8.06 25.57 16.15
C GLY A 135 6.81 26.31 15.70
N ASP A 136 6.32 25.95 14.51
CA ASP A 136 5.18 26.60 13.87
C ASP A 136 4.12 25.58 13.46
N MET A 137 2.86 25.96 13.66
CA MET A 137 1.69 25.20 13.23
C MET A 137 1.36 25.56 11.78
N TYR A 138 1.09 24.55 10.95
CA TYR A 138 0.60 24.75 9.60
C TYR A 138 -0.81 25.34 9.59
N PRO A 139 -1.22 26.02 8.50
CA PRO A 139 -2.55 26.64 8.42
C PRO A 139 -3.73 25.67 8.59
N ASP A 140 -3.53 24.39 8.30
CA ASP A 140 -4.55 23.33 8.47
C ASP A 140 -4.74 22.91 9.94
N GLY A 141 -3.79 23.23 10.83
CA GLY A 141 -3.80 22.79 12.22
C GLY A 141 -3.53 21.29 12.43
N GLU A 142 -3.09 20.59 11.38
CA GLU A 142 -2.85 19.14 11.38
C GLU A 142 -1.36 18.80 11.28
N ARG A 143 -0.52 19.77 10.95
CA ARG A 143 0.95 19.62 10.88
C ARG A 143 1.66 20.66 11.73
N PHE A 144 2.75 20.26 12.35
CA PHE A 144 3.58 21.11 13.18
C PHE A 144 5.06 20.83 12.90
N GLU A 145 5.87 21.87 12.84
CA GLU A 145 7.32 21.77 12.67
C GLU A 145 8.03 22.30 13.91
N PHE A 146 8.96 21.51 14.46
CA PHE A 146 9.95 22.03 15.40
C PHE A 146 11.22 22.43 14.65
N TYR A 147 11.86 23.49 15.13
CA TYR A 147 13.16 23.95 14.65
C TYR A 147 14.18 23.79 15.77
N THR A 148 15.38 23.31 15.44
CA THR A 148 16.52 23.37 16.36
C THR A 148 17.38 24.61 16.09
N ASP A 149 18.16 25.01 17.10
CA ASP A 149 19.21 26.01 16.90
C ASP A 149 20.28 25.51 15.91
N ASP A 150 21.13 26.43 15.44
CA ASP A 150 22.30 26.10 14.63
C ASP A 150 23.18 25.08 15.36
N ILE A 151 23.51 24.00 14.68
CA ILE A 151 24.37 22.94 15.21
C ILE A 151 25.79 23.21 14.75
N ASP A 152 26.65 23.66 15.68
CA ASP A 152 28.06 23.98 15.44
C ASP A 152 28.30 24.96 14.26
N GLY A 153 27.37 25.90 14.05
CA GLY A 153 27.41 26.88 12.95
C GLY A 153 26.94 26.34 11.59
N GLY A 154 26.32 25.15 11.57
CA GLY A 154 25.57 24.60 10.44
C GLY A 154 24.05 24.76 10.62
N PRO A 155 23.24 24.42 9.60
CA PRO A 155 21.79 24.53 9.68
C PRO A 155 21.23 23.60 10.76
N GLY A 156 20.29 24.11 11.55
CA GLY A 156 19.50 23.28 12.47
C GLY A 156 18.66 22.21 11.74
N PHE A 157 18.07 21.30 12.51
CA PHE A 157 17.13 20.29 12.04
C PHE A 157 15.69 20.80 12.11
N VAL A 158 14.84 20.19 11.28
CA VAL A 158 13.39 20.40 11.28
C VAL A 158 12.70 19.07 11.57
N TYR A 159 11.92 19.02 12.64
CA TYR A 159 11.17 17.83 13.02
C TYR A 159 9.69 18.03 12.70
N MET A 160 9.13 17.16 11.87
CA MET A 160 7.74 17.27 11.43
C MET A 160 6.85 16.34 12.24
N LEU A 161 5.77 16.88 12.77
CA LEU A 161 4.71 16.15 13.44
C LEU A 161 3.39 16.32 12.70
N VAL A 162 2.60 15.25 12.67
CA VAL A 162 1.27 15.21 12.08
C VAL A 162 0.26 14.69 13.09
N LYS A 163 -0.94 15.26 13.06
CA LYS A 163 -2.05 14.80 13.88
C LYS A 163 -2.65 13.53 13.27
N ASN A 164 -2.79 12.47 14.06
CA ASN A 164 -3.54 11.30 13.65
C ASN A 164 -5.01 11.71 13.45
N PRO A 165 -5.58 11.59 12.24
CA PRO A 165 -6.93 12.07 11.96
C PRO A 165 -8.03 11.24 12.65
N LEU A 166 -7.73 10.00 13.07
CA LEU A 166 -8.70 9.09 13.68
C LEU A 166 -8.71 9.17 15.21
N THR A 167 -7.55 9.37 15.84
CA THR A 167 -7.43 9.40 17.32
C THR A 167 -7.14 10.80 17.88
N GLY A 168 -6.65 11.72 17.04
CA GLY A 168 -6.36 13.10 17.42
C GLY A 168 -5.01 13.31 18.14
N VAL A 169 -4.25 12.24 18.41
CA VAL A 169 -2.91 12.34 19.02
C VAL A 169 -1.88 12.79 17.98
N TRP A 170 -0.83 13.48 18.41
CA TRP A 170 0.26 13.91 17.53
C TRP A 170 1.31 12.80 17.36
N LYS A 171 1.84 12.67 16.15
CA LYS A 171 2.81 11.66 15.74
C LYS A 171 3.99 12.31 15.03
N ILE A 172 5.18 11.73 15.16
CA ILE A 172 6.37 12.16 14.41
C ILE A 172 6.28 11.59 12.99
N GLU A 173 6.27 12.47 12.00
CA GLU A 173 6.28 12.11 10.57
C GLU A 173 7.71 12.02 10.04
N ASP A 174 8.59 12.94 10.42
CA ASP A 174 9.96 12.93 9.92
C ASP A 174 10.95 13.58 10.90
N LEU A 175 12.21 13.16 10.79
CA LEU A 175 13.34 13.74 11.53
C LEU A 175 14.37 14.43 10.63
#